data_AF-A0A8G2BWC6-F1
#
_entry.id   AF-A0A8G2BWC6-F1
#
_cell.length_a   1.000
_cell.length_b   1.000
_cell.length_c   1.000
_cell.angle_alpha   90.00
_cell.angle_beta   90.00
_cell.angle_gamma   90.00
#
_symmetry.space_group_name_H-M   'P 1'
#
loop_
_entity.id
_entity.type
_entity.pdbx_description
1 polymer ?
#
loop_
_entity_poly.entity_id
_entity_poly.type
_entity_poly.pdbx_seq_one_letter_code
_entity_poly.pdbx_strand_id
1 'polypeptide(L)'
;MIGLIILSLLIIAGYTTAVCIKTKGIPYSISATYYTLDHKLIFGACMALTAMFLFPVVWELSTSFTMQLLAVAACAGLLGVGLAPDFKDTWINKVHCTSAAVTLICSQLWVALTPIWWVLIPVWTLYIIYTVWYMAKHVTDSIVSDFIRTRPMFWVEVAALTSLIISIIVLTP
;
A
#
# COMPACT_ATOMS: atom_id res chain seq x y z
N MET A 1 7.95 19.58 3.33
CA MET A 1 7.14 18.66 2.50
C MET A 1 7.98 17.52 1.95
N ILE A 2 8.92 17.77 1.02
CA ILE A 2 9.77 16.70 0.41
C ILE A 2 10.46 15.80 1.43
N GLY A 3 11.03 16.36 2.51
CA GLY A 3 11.67 15.56 3.56
C GLY A 3 10.74 14.54 4.24
N LEU A 4 9.46 14.88 4.43
CA LEU A 4 8.46 13.96 5.01
C LEU A 4 8.12 12.82 4.03
N ILE A 5 8.04 13.15 2.74
CA ILE A 5 7.83 12.15 1.68
C ILE A 5 8.99 11.17 1.65
N ILE A 6 10.23 11.66 1.66
CA ILE A 6 11.44 10.83 1.66
C ILE A 6 11.47 9.95 2.91
N LEU A 7 11.19 10.49 4.09
CA LEU A 7 11.18 9.72 5.33
C LEU A 7 10.12 8.61 5.32
N SER A 8 8.90 8.92 4.88
CA SER A 8 7.84 7.93 4.70
C SER A 8 8.25 6.82 3.72
N LEU A 9 8.80 7.21 2.56
CA LEU A 9 9.26 6.28 1.53
C LEU A 9 10.36 5.36 2.06
N LEU A 10 11.36 5.90 2.75
CA LEU A 10 12.45 5.11 3.34
C LEU A 10 11.91 4.11 4.37
N ILE A 11 10.92 4.51 5.18
CA ILE A 11 10.30 3.63 6.17
C ILE A 11 9.57 2.48 5.48
N ILE A 12 8.63 2.76 4.59
CA ILE A 12 7.78 1.71 3.99
C ILE A 12 8.56 0.84 2.98
N ALA A 13 9.37 1.46 2.12
CA ALA A 13 10.14 0.73 1.12
C ALA A 13 11.32 -0.01 1.75
N GLY A 14 12.02 0.62 2.71
CA GLY A 14 13.10 -0.02 3.45
C GLY A 14 12.61 -1.21 4.26
N TYR A 15 11.51 -1.05 5.01
CA TYR A 15 10.85 -2.14 5.71
C TYR A 15 10.46 -3.29 4.77
N THR A 16 9.70 -2.98 3.71
CA THR A 16 9.17 -4.00 2.79
C THR A 16 10.30 -4.75 2.09
N THR A 17 11.34 -4.04 1.66
CA THR A 17 12.54 -4.63 1.04
C THR A 17 13.30 -5.51 2.02
N ALA A 18 13.54 -5.04 3.24
CA ALA A 18 14.23 -5.80 4.28
C ALA A 18 13.51 -7.11 4.59
N VAL A 19 12.18 -7.10 4.67
CA VAL A 19 11.42 -8.34 4.87
C VAL A 19 11.52 -9.26 3.66
N CYS A 20 11.36 -8.76 2.44
CA CYS A 20 11.48 -9.58 1.22
C CYS A 20 12.85 -10.29 1.12
N ILE A 21 13.93 -9.59 1.51
CA ILE A 21 15.29 -10.16 1.58
C ILE A 21 15.34 -11.25 2.65
N LYS A 22 14.86 -10.95 3.86
CA LYS A 22 14.86 -11.91 4.99
C LYS A 22 14.05 -13.17 4.67
N THR A 23 12.91 -13.04 4.00
CA THR A 23 12.03 -14.15 3.62
C THR A 23 12.44 -14.85 2.32
N LYS A 24 13.51 -14.38 1.66
CA LYS A 24 14.00 -14.90 0.35
C LYS A 24 12.90 -14.96 -0.71
N GLY A 25 12.00 -13.98 -0.72
CA GLY A 25 10.86 -13.97 -1.63
C GLY A 25 9.80 -12.96 -1.24
N ILE A 26 8.83 -12.80 -2.14
CA ILE A 26 7.73 -11.86 -2.01
C ILE A 26 6.62 -12.50 -1.15
N PRO A 27 6.20 -11.86 -0.04
CA PRO A 27 5.13 -12.37 0.81
C PRO A 27 3.77 -12.28 0.09
N TYR A 28 2.73 -12.85 0.70
CA TYR A 28 1.38 -12.77 0.14
C TYR A 28 0.85 -11.32 0.06
N SER A 29 1.17 -10.52 1.09
CA SER A 29 0.91 -9.08 1.18
C SER A 29 1.96 -8.44 2.09
N ILE A 30 2.09 -7.11 2.05
CA ILE A 30 2.88 -6.34 3.02
C ILE A 30 2.35 -6.64 4.43
N SER A 31 1.04 -6.70 4.65
CA SER A 31 0.50 -7.08 5.97
C SER A 31 0.90 -8.48 6.42
N ALA A 32 1.02 -9.45 5.50
CA ALA A 32 1.42 -10.82 5.84
C ALA A 32 2.84 -10.91 6.43
N THR A 33 3.67 -9.89 6.24
CA THR A 33 5.01 -9.79 6.85
C THR A 33 4.96 -9.82 8.37
N TYR A 34 3.88 -9.35 9.01
CA TYR A 34 3.67 -9.43 10.46
C TYR A 34 3.93 -10.84 11.02
N TYR A 35 3.53 -11.89 10.29
CA TYR A 35 3.69 -13.28 10.71
C TYR A 35 5.10 -13.84 10.53
N THR A 36 5.98 -13.11 9.86
CA THR A 36 7.37 -13.50 9.57
C THR A 36 8.39 -12.76 10.42
N LEU A 37 7.95 -11.74 11.16
CA LEU A 37 8.80 -10.91 12.00
C LEU A 37 8.92 -11.48 13.41
N ASP A 38 10.16 -11.45 13.93
CA ASP A 38 10.41 -11.74 15.35
C ASP A 38 9.88 -10.59 16.23
N HIS A 39 10.11 -9.34 15.79
CA HIS A 39 9.62 -8.14 16.46
C HIS A 39 8.34 -7.63 15.79
N LYS A 40 7.21 -8.20 16.21
CA LYS A 40 5.87 -7.93 15.66
C LYS A 40 5.45 -6.45 15.63
N LEU A 41 5.95 -5.65 16.57
CA LEU A 41 5.63 -4.21 16.65
C LEU A 41 6.22 -3.39 15.48
N ILE A 42 7.25 -3.89 14.81
CA ILE A 42 7.89 -3.17 13.69
C ILE A 42 6.90 -2.95 12.54
N PHE A 43 6.03 -3.92 12.26
CA PHE A 43 5.00 -3.76 11.24
C PHE A 43 4.06 -2.59 11.58
N GLY A 44 3.49 -2.58 12.79
CA GLY A 44 2.58 -1.54 13.23
C GLY A 44 3.25 -0.15 13.26
N ALA A 45 4.49 -0.08 13.75
CA ALA A 45 5.28 1.15 13.74
C ALA A 45 5.55 1.64 12.30
N CYS A 46 5.85 0.75 11.36
CA CYS A 46 6.03 1.10 9.95
C CYS A 46 4.77 1.73 9.37
N MET A 47 3.61 1.07 9.51
CA MET A 47 2.33 1.61 9.01
C MET A 47 2.01 2.97 9.62
N ALA A 48 2.18 3.09 10.95
CA ALA A 48 1.85 4.31 11.68
C ALA A 48 2.77 5.48 11.31
N LEU A 49 4.08 5.26 11.22
CA LEU A 49 5.03 6.30 10.84
C LEU A 49 4.85 6.71 9.38
N THR A 50 4.60 5.77 8.47
CA THR A 50 4.25 6.08 7.08
C THR A 50 3.01 6.96 7.00
N ALA A 51 1.93 6.61 7.71
CA ALA A 51 0.72 7.43 7.77
C ALA A 51 1.00 8.83 8.34
N MET A 52 1.74 8.90 9.44
CA MET A 52 2.07 10.14 10.15
C MET A 52 2.87 11.11 9.29
N PHE A 53 3.86 10.63 8.53
CA PHE A 53 4.67 11.49 7.68
C PHE A 53 3.98 11.86 6.37
N LEU A 54 3.11 11.00 5.81
CA LEU A 54 2.34 11.34 4.62
C LEU A 54 1.17 12.29 4.90
N PHE A 55 0.55 12.21 6.09
CA PHE A 55 -0.68 12.96 6.36
C PHE A 55 -0.54 14.48 6.15
N PRO A 56 0.46 15.18 6.70
CA PRO A 56 0.61 16.62 6.46
C PRO A 56 0.76 16.96 4.97
N VAL A 57 1.44 16.08 4.23
CA VAL A 57 1.70 16.28 2.80
C VAL A 57 0.41 16.17 1.99
N VAL A 58 -0.31 15.07 2.17
CA VAL A 58 -1.56 14.81 1.43
C VAL A 58 -2.64 15.80 1.85
N TRP A 59 -2.66 16.22 3.11
CA TRP A 59 -3.56 17.25 3.62
C TRP A 59 -3.33 18.61 2.93
N GLU A 60 -2.09 19.08 2.88
CA GLU A 60 -1.75 20.38 2.26
C GLU A 60 -2.00 20.38 0.75
N LEU A 61 -1.78 19.24 0.07
CA LEU A 61 -2.09 19.08 -1.35
C LEU A 61 -3.59 18.90 -1.66
N SER A 62 -4.45 18.76 -0.64
CA SER A 62 -5.88 18.58 -0.83
C SER A 62 -6.58 19.91 -1.06
N THR A 63 -6.98 20.17 -2.31
CA THR A 63 -7.61 21.44 -2.72
C THR A 63 -9.13 21.51 -2.49
N SER A 64 -9.74 20.42 -2.03
CA SER A 64 -11.18 20.32 -1.76
C SER A 64 -11.45 19.55 -0.47
N PHE A 65 -12.63 19.79 0.12
CA PHE A 65 -13.10 19.05 1.29
C PHE A 65 -13.16 17.54 1.04
N THR A 66 -13.60 17.11 -0.16
CA THR A 66 -13.62 15.69 -0.54
C THR A 66 -12.21 15.08 -0.49
N MET A 67 -11.20 15.78 -1.03
CA MET A 67 -9.82 15.31 -0.97
C MET A 67 -9.31 15.24 0.48
N GLN A 68 -9.63 16.22 1.32
CA GLN A 68 -9.26 16.19 2.74
C GLN A 68 -9.89 14.99 3.46
N LEU A 69 -11.16 14.68 3.20
CA LEU A 69 -11.83 13.51 3.77
C LEU A 69 -11.17 12.20 3.32
N LEU A 70 -10.83 12.10 2.03
CA LEU A 70 -10.10 10.95 1.49
C LEU A 70 -8.70 10.81 2.09
N ALA A 71 -7.99 11.92 2.31
CA ALA A 71 -6.67 11.94 2.96
C ALA A 71 -6.75 11.42 4.40
N VAL A 72 -7.70 11.94 5.19
CA VAL A 72 -7.95 11.48 6.56
C VAL A 72 -8.32 10.00 6.57
N ALA A 73 -9.25 9.58 5.72
CA ALA A 73 -9.68 8.19 5.65
C ALA A 73 -8.53 7.25 5.26
N ALA A 74 -7.70 7.63 4.28
CA ALA A 74 -6.56 6.84 3.86
C ALA A 74 -5.53 6.67 4.98
N CYS A 75 -5.15 7.76 5.65
CA CYS A 75 -4.20 7.72 6.76
C CYS A 75 -4.75 6.99 7.99
N ALA A 76 -6.02 7.20 8.34
CA ALA A 76 -6.69 6.50 9.43
C ALA A 76 -6.82 4.99 9.15
N GLY A 77 -7.12 4.61 7.91
CA GLY A 77 -7.09 3.22 7.47
C GLY A 77 -5.70 2.61 7.66
N LEU A 78 -4.63 3.32 7.28
CA LEU A 78 -3.27 2.77 7.38
C LEU A 78 -2.85 2.60 8.84
N LEU A 79 -3.25 3.51 9.72
CA LEU A 79 -3.12 3.35 11.17
C LEU A 79 -3.90 2.13 11.67
N GLY A 80 -5.14 1.96 11.22
CA GLY A 80 -5.97 0.79 11.54
C GLY A 80 -5.34 -0.53 11.13
N VAL A 81 -4.71 -0.60 9.94
CA VAL A 81 -3.92 -1.76 9.49
C VAL A 81 -2.78 -2.06 10.47
N GLY A 82 -2.05 -1.04 10.91
CA GLY A 82 -0.96 -1.18 11.87
C GLY A 82 -1.40 -1.58 13.29
N LEU A 83 -2.59 -1.15 13.72
CA LEU A 83 -3.17 -1.45 15.04
C LEU A 83 -3.88 -2.81 15.10
N ALA A 84 -4.34 -3.32 13.96
CA ALA A 84 -4.99 -4.61 13.82
C ALA A 84 -4.15 -5.61 12.98
N PRO A 85 -2.86 -5.87 13.31
CA PRO A 85 -1.99 -6.61 12.41
C PRO A 85 -2.21 -8.13 12.44
N ASP A 86 -2.83 -8.67 13.49
CA ASP A 86 -3.09 -10.11 13.63
C ASP A 86 -4.39 -10.55 12.95
N PHE A 87 -4.47 -10.35 11.63
CA PHE A 87 -5.66 -10.61 10.82
C PHE A 87 -6.01 -12.09 10.60
N LYS A 88 -5.39 -13.04 11.31
CA LYS A 88 -5.82 -14.45 11.38
C LYS A 88 -6.92 -14.66 12.40
N ASP A 89 -7.00 -13.80 13.42
CA ASP A 89 -8.17 -13.74 14.29
C ASP A 89 -9.38 -13.21 13.49
N THR A 90 -10.57 -13.77 13.71
CA THR A 90 -11.76 -13.45 12.88
C THR A 90 -12.23 -12.02 13.07
N TRP A 91 -12.17 -11.50 14.30
CA TRP A 91 -12.58 -10.12 14.59
C TRP A 91 -11.55 -9.13 14.07
N ILE A 92 -10.27 -9.37 14.37
CA ILE A 92 -9.16 -8.55 13.90
C ILE A 92 -9.08 -8.57 12.37
N ASN A 93 -9.39 -9.69 11.71
CA ASN A 93 -9.45 -9.80 10.25
C ASN A 93 -10.42 -8.78 9.66
N LYS A 94 -11.64 -8.67 10.20
CA LYS A 94 -12.63 -7.71 9.71
C LYS A 94 -12.13 -6.27 9.85
N VAL A 95 -11.54 -5.93 11.00
CA VAL A 95 -10.98 -4.61 11.25
C VAL A 95 -9.82 -4.31 10.29
N HIS A 96 -8.89 -5.26 10.14
CA HIS A 96 -7.72 -5.14 9.29
C HIS A 96 -8.11 -4.99 7.82
N CYS A 97 -8.93 -5.89 7.30
CA CYS A 97 -9.35 -5.88 5.89
C CYS A 97 -10.16 -4.63 5.57
N THR A 98 -11.04 -4.18 6.48
CA THR A 98 -11.76 -2.91 6.30
C THR A 98 -10.80 -1.73 6.28
N SER A 99 -9.85 -1.69 7.21
CA SER A 99 -8.85 -0.63 7.28
C SER A 99 -7.96 -0.59 6.04
N ALA A 100 -7.53 -1.76 5.54
CA ALA A 100 -6.75 -1.89 4.31
C ALA A 100 -7.55 -1.45 3.09
N ALA A 101 -8.83 -1.86 2.98
CA ALA A 101 -9.71 -1.44 1.89
C ALA A 101 -9.94 0.06 1.89
N VAL A 102 -10.22 0.67 3.05
CA VAL A 102 -10.36 2.13 3.19
C VAL A 102 -9.06 2.83 2.79
N THR A 103 -7.90 2.37 3.28
CA THR A 103 -6.59 2.92 2.90
C THR A 103 -6.39 2.94 1.40
N LEU A 104 -6.58 1.78 0.78
CA LEU A 104 -6.36 1.59 -0.64
C LEU A 104 -7.34 2.43 -1.46
N ILE A 105 -8.64 2.27 -1.24
CA ILE A 105 -9.67 2.95 -2.04
C ILE A 105 -9.54 4.47 -1.87
N CYS A 106 -9.43 4.97 -0.65
CA CYS A 106 -9.37 6.41 -0.42
C CYS A 106 -8.08 7.04 -0.97
N SER A 107 -6.93 6.37 -0.85
CA SER A 107 -5.68 6.88 -1.46
C SER A 107 -5.76 6.92 -2.99
N GLN A 108 -6.35 5.91 -3.63
CA GLN A 108 -6.46 5.91 -5.09
C GLN A 108 -7.50 6.92 -5.60
N LEU A 109 -8.63 7.07 -4.90
CA LEU A 109 -9.58 8.14 -5.20
C LEU A 109 -8.96 9.52 -4.99
N TRP A 110 -8.12 9.68 -3.96
CA TRP A 110 -7.40 10.93 -3.74
C TRP A 110 -6.51 11.27 -4.94
N VAL A 111 -5.70 10.32 -5.42
CA VAL A 111 -4.87 10.49 -6.63
C VAL A 111 -5.74 10.82 -7.85
N ALA A 112 -6.87 10.15 -8.02
CA ALA A 112 -7.80 10.37 -9.13
C ALA A 112 -8.40 11.78 -9.17
N LEU A 113 -8.45 12.48 -8.03
CA LEU A 113 -8.94 13.86 -7.93
C LEU A 113 -7.83 14.91 -8.11
N THR A 114 -6.57 14.50 -8.27
CA THR A 114 -5.46 15.41 -8.54
C THR A 114 -5.34 15.76 -10.03
N PRO A 115 -4.68 16.88 -10.40
CA PRO A 115 -4.39 17.20 -11.80
C PRO A 115 -3.53 16.14 -12.54
N ILE A 116 -2.88 15.24 -11.81
CA ILE A 116 -2.01 14.18 -12.32
C ILE A 116 -2.60 12.78 -12.13
N TRP A 117 -3.94 12.68 -12.08
CA TRP A 117 -4.68 11.41 -12.02
C TRP A 117 -4.18 10.35 -13.02
N TRP A 118 -3.64 10.79 -14.16
CA TRP A 118 -3.07 9.93 -15.20
C TRP A 118 -1.94 9.03 -14.70
N VAL A 119 -1.28 9.34 -13.57
CA VAL A 119 -0.28 8.48 -12.90
C VAL A 119 -0.84 7.09 -12.57
N LEU A 120 -2.15 6.98 -12.34
CA LEU A 120 -2.82 5.68 -12.11
C LEU A 120 -2.68 4.75 -13.33
N ILE A 121 -2.73 5.30 -14.55
CA ILE A 121 -2.72 4.50 -15.78
C ILE A 121 -1.45 3.66 -15.90
N PRO A 122 -0.22 4.22 -15.93
CA PRO A 122 0.98 3.42 -16.10
C PRO A 122 1.21 2.49 -14.91
N VAL A 123 0.93 2.93 -13.67
CA VAL A 123 1.16 2.10 -12.47
C VAL A 123 0.28 0.86 -12.46
N TRP A 124 -1.03 1.01 -12.65
CA TRP A 124 -1.96 -0.12 -12.67
C TRP A 124 -1.81 -0.98 -13.93
N THR A 125 -1.45 -0.38 -15.07
CA THR A 125 -1.13 -1.13 -16.29
C THR A 125 0.09 -2.03 -16.09
N LEU A 126 1.14 -1.55 -15.44
CA LEU A 126 2.33 -2.37 -15.12
C LEU A 126 1.98 -3.55 -14.21
N TYR A 127 1.13 -3.33 -13.19
CA TYR A 127 0.62 -4.42 -12.35
C TYR A 127 -0.11 -5.50 -13.16
N ILE A 128 -1.00 -5.08 -14.07
CA ILE A 128 -1.76 -6.00 -14.93
C ILE A 128 -0.82 -6.75 -15.87
N ILE A 129 0.09 -6.05 -16.55
CA ILE A 129 1.08 -6.66 -17.46
C ILE A 129 1.92 -7.70 -16.72
N TYR A 130 2.45 -7.35 -15.54
CA TYR A 130 3.23 -8.27 -14.72
C TYR A 130 2.43 -9.52 -14.37
N THR A 131 1.19 -9.34 -13.92
CA THR A 131 0.30 -10.43 -13.50
C THR A 131 0.02 -11.38 -14.67
N VAL A 132 -0.39 -10.84 -15.81
CA VAL A 132 -0.70 -11.62 -17.02
C VAL A 132 0.55 -12.35 -17.54
N TRP A 133 1.68 -11.65 -17.63
CA TRP A 133 2.94 -12.23 -18.08
C TRP A 133 3.42 -13.37 -17.17
N TYR A 134 3.32 -13.19 -15.85
CA TYR A 134 3.72 -14.22 -14.90
C TYR A 134 2.84 -15.46 -15.01
N MET A 135 1.51 -15.27 -15.09
CA MET A 135 0.55 -16.37 -15.27
C MET A 135 0.79 -17.12 -16.57
N ALA A 136 1.03 -16.40 -17.69
CA ALA A 136 1.32 -17.00 -18.98
C ALA A 136 2.60 -17.87 -18.98
N LYS A 137 3.55 -17.60 -18.10
CA LYS A 137 4.76 -18.42 -17.92
C LYS A 137 4.58 -19.62 -16.99
N HIS A 138 3.57 -19.62 -16.14
CA HIS A 138 3.38 -20.61 -15.09
C HIS A 138 1.97 -21.18 -15.11
N VAL A 139 1.50 -21.56 -16.30
CA VAL A 139 0.15 -22.10 -16.51
C VAL A 139 0.02 -23.44 -15.80
N THR A 140 -0.97 -23.54 -14.91
CA THR A 140 -1.44 -24.79 -14.32
C THR A 140 -2.90 -25.03 -14.70
N ASP A 141 -3.50 -26.13 -14.22
CA ASP A 141 -4.91 -26.44 -14.47
C ASP A 141 -5.88 -25.44 -13.77
N SER A 142 -5.38 -24.53 -12.93
CA SER A 142 -6.19 -23.56 -12.22
C SER A 142 -5.67 -22.13 -12.39
N ILE A 143 -6.40 -21.34 -13.18
CA ILE A 143 -6.17 -19.91 -13.38
C ILE A 143 -6.15 -19.16 -12.04
N VAL A 144 -6.98 -19.57 -11.08
CA VAL A 144 -7.02 -18.97 -9.74
C VAL A 144 -5.73 -19.24 -8.97
N SER A 145 -5.20 -20.47 -9.04
CA SER A 145 -3.89 -20.81 -8.46
C SER A 145 -2.78 -19.98 -9.10
N ASP A 146 -2.77 -19.87 -10.43
CA ASP A 146 -1.76 -19.10 -11.17
C ASP A 146 -1.80 -17.62 -10.80
N PHE A 147 -3.00 -17.05 -10.67
CA PHE A 147 -3.20 -15.69 -10.20
C PHE A 147 -2.69 -15.51 -8.77
N ILE A 148 -3.02 -16.39 -7.82
CA ILE A 148 -2.55 -16.31 -6.43
C ILE A 148 -1.02 -16.40 -6.34
N ARG A 149 -0.38 -17.19 -7.21
CA ARG A 149 1.08 -17.32 -7.28
C ARG A 149 1.78 -16.01 -7.64
N THR A 150 1.12 -15.11 -8.38
CA THR A 150 1.68 -13.77 -8.69
C THR A 150 1.86 -12.89 -7.45
N ARG A 151 1.31 -13.27 -6.29
CA ARG A 151 1.22 -12.43 -5.08
C ARG A 151 0.44 -11.14 -5.34
N PRO A 152 -0.82 -11.24 -5.81
CA PRO A 152 -1.55 -10.10 -6.33
C PRO A 152 -1.79 -9.03 -5.27
N MET A 153 -2.09 -9.41 -4.02
CA MET A 153 -2.32 -8.47 -2.93
C MET A 153 -1.09 -7.63 -2.61
N PHE A 154 0.10 -8.26 -2.52
CA PHE A 154 1.35 -7.54 -2.33
C PHE A 154 1.57 -6.48 -3.41
N TRP A 155 1.38 -6.85 -4.69
CA TRP A 155 1.60 -5.92 -5.79
C TRP A 155 0.53 -4.83 -5.89
N VAL A 156 -0.71 -5.12 -5.50
CA VAL A 156 -1.78 -4.14 -5.37
C VAL A 156 -1.42 -3.08 -4.31
N GLU A 157 -0.91 -3.49 -3.15
CA GLU A 157 -0.46 -2.58 -2.09
C GLU A 157 0.74 -1.73 -2.56
N VAL A 158 1.71 -2.35 -3.24
CA VAL A 158 2.87 -1.63 -3.82
C VAL A 158 2.44 -0.64 -4.89
N ALA A 159 1.52 -1.03 -5.79
CA ALA A 159 0.99 -0.16 -6.84
C ALA A 159 0.27 1.05 -6.24
N ALA A 160 -0.59 0.83 -5.23
CA ALA A 160 -1.32 1.88 -4.55
C ALA A 160 -0.40 2.87 -3.80
N LEU A 161 0.64 2.37 -3.11
CA LEU A 161 1.65 3.21 -2.47
C LEU A 161 2.47 3.99 -3.51
N THR A 162 2.85 3.33 -4.60
CA THR A 162 3.67 3.93 -5.67
C THR A 162 2.92 5.05 -6.38
N SER A 163 1.65 4.84 -6.74
CA SER A 163 0.82 5.88 -7.37
C SER A 163 0.67 7.10 -6.46
N LEU A 164 0.41 6.89 -5.16
CA LEU A 164 0.30 7.97 -4.18
C LEU A 164 1.62 8.73 -4.04
N ILE A 165 2.74 8.02 -3.84
CA ILE A 165 4.06 8.62 -3.62
C ILE A 165 4.53 9.40 -4.85
N ILE A 166 4.39 8.84 -6.06
CA ILE A 166 4.69 9.57 -7.30
C ILE A 166 3.84 10.83 -7.38
N SER A 167 2.54 10.71 -7.05
CA SER A 167 1.62 11.85 -7.16
C SER A 167 2.02 12.99 -6.23
N ILE A 168 2.27 12.70 -4.96
CA ILE A 168 2.67 13.74 -3.99
C ILE A 168 4.06 14.31 -4.30
N ILE A 169 5.00 13.53 -4.86
CA ILE A 169 6.31 14.05 -5.30
C ILE A 169 6.14 15.05 -6.44
N VAL A 170 5.33 14.71 -7.45
CA VAL A 170 5.12 15.58 -8.63
C VAL A 170 4.35 16.85 -8.27
N LEU A 171 3.42 16.77 -7.31
CA LEU A 171 2.61 17.93 -6.89
C LEU A 171 3.30 18.82 -5.85
N THR A 172 4.31 18.30 -5.14
CA THR A 172 5.05 19.09 -4.16
C THR A 172 6.08 19.98 -4.88
N PRO A 173 6.04 21.31 -4.67
CA PRO A 173 6.99 22.23 -5.28
C PRO A 173 8.41 22.10 -4.73
#